data_AF-A0A8J3QEI8-F1
#
_entry.id   AF-A0A8J3QEI8-F1
#
_cell.length_a   1.000
_cell.length_b   1.000
_cell.length_c   1.000
_cell.angle_alpha   90.00
_cell.angle_beta   90.00
_cell.angle_gamma   90.00
#
_symmetry.space_group_name_H-M   'P 1'
#
loop_
_entity.id
_entity.type
_entity.pdbx_description
1 polymer ?
#
loop_
_entity_poly.entity_id
_entity_poly.type
_entity_poly.pdbx_seq_one_letter_code
_entity_poly.pdbx_strand_id
1 'polypeptide(L)'
;MDKRRRMRFAWLAAAIAVLVSVAGLMFADVVFFSLHPQDMRVEAAPSPRPTPSSLAAATPSPATSSSSQPSSASPTPRPSPNFGKVEQDTAGLVTADSHWQVPSVLNAGETARLGLSVGSGSEFSKKINEVLENTTTSVAAGPVQVGPKVRVTLRADPGDVSIVPSESVDASAGSDIKMLWTWTVHPFHPTKALLFMAYLEVPLDNGYVIAGQLPLRLQVRRTVSYTAHEVFTNWATWSAIATTVVGVLAWFYRARRRQKGRKSTAGTGERL
;
A
#
# COMPACT_ATOMS: atom_id res chain seq x y z
N MET A 1 44.38 26.80 -36.41
CA MET A 1 43.54 25.81 -35.68
C MET A 1 43.15 24.71 -36.66
N ASP A 2 43.59 23.47 -36.41
CA ASP A 2 43.70 22.42 -37.42
C ASP A 2 42.32 21.84 -37.85
N LYS A 3 42.09 21.66 -39.16
CA LYS A 3 40.77 21.28 -39.75
C LYS A 3 40.28 19.93 -39.18
N ARG A 4 41.22 19.06 -38.79
CA ARG A 4 40.94 17.78 -38.13
C ARG A 4 40.46 17.91 -36.69
N ARG A 5 40.89 18.95 -35.96
CA ARG A 5 40.39 19.20 -34.60
C ARG A 5 38.95 19.71 -34.64
N ARG A 6 38.59 20.56 -35.61
CA ARG A 6 37.21 21.03 -35.80
C ARG A 6 36.22 19.90 -36.09
N MET A 7 36.58 18.94 -36.96
CA MET A 7 35.72 17.78 -37.22
C MET A 7 35.55 16.86 -35.99
N ARG A 8 36.56 16.75 -35.12
CA ARG A 8 36.45 15.93 -33.90
C ARG A 8 35.53 16.57 -32.86
N PHE A 9 35.60 17.89 -32.69
CA PHE A 9 34.73 18.62 -31.78
C PHE A 9 33.26 18.60 -32.25
N ALA A 10 33.02 18.80 -33.54
CA ALA A 10 31.66 18.73 -34.10
C ALA A 10 31.02 17.34 -33.89
N TRP A 11 31.81 16.27 -34.05
CA TRP A 11 31.34 14.90 -33.81
C TRP A 11 31.08 14.57 -32.35
N LEU A 12 31.93 15.07 -31.44
CA LEU A 12 31.74 14.86 -30.00
C LEU A 12 30.46 15.56 -29.51
N ALA A 13 30.22 16.78 -29.99
CA ALA A 13 29.00 17.54 -29.68
C ALA A 13 27.74 16.82 -30.19
N ALA A 14 27.76 16.26 -31.40
CA ALA A 14 26.65 15.50 -31.95
C ALA A 14 26.37 14.22 -31.14
N ALA A 15 27.41 13.49 -30.71
CA ALA A 15 27.22 12.28 -29.90
C ALA A 15 26.64 12.59 -28.51
N ILE A 16 27.09 13.68 -27.87
CA ILE A 16 26.54 14.14 -26.59
C ILE A 16 25.08 14.59 -26.77
N ALA A 17 24.75 15.30 -27.85
CA ALA A 17 23.38 15.73 -28.13
C ALA A 17 22.41 14.55 -28.33
N VAL A 18 22.87 13.46 -28.95
CA VAL A 18 22.07 12.23 -29.09
C VAL A 18 21.88 11.54 -27.73
N LEU A 19 22.93 11.43 -26.91
CA LEU A 19 22.83 10.85 -25.56
C LEU A 19 21.88 11.67 -24.66
N VAL A 20 21.95 13.00 -24.73
CA VAL A 20 21.06 13.89 -23.97
C VAL A 20 19.63 13.82 -24.49
N SER A 21 19.41 13.70 -25.81
CA SER A 21 18.06 13.56 -26.38
C SER A 21 17.41 12.23 -26.04
N VAL A 22 18.18 11.13 -26.03
CA VAL A 22 17.67 9.80 -25.64
C VAL A 22 17.36 9.76 -24.15
N ALA A 23 18.20 10.36 -23.30
CA ALA A 23 17.92 10.51 -21.88
C ALA A 23 16.70 11.41 -21.62
N GLY A 24 16.54 12.50 -22.38
CA GLY A 24 15.42 13.42 -22.29
C GLY A 24 14.08 12.81 -22.73
N LEU A 25 14.07 12.00 -23.80
CA LEU A 25 12.87 11.28 -24.25
C LEU A 25 12.41 10.23 -23.23
N MET A 26 13.35 9.52 -22.59
CA MET A 26 13.03 8.56 -21.53
C MET A 26 12.48 9.24 -20.27
N PHE A 27 12.99 10.42 -19.90
CA PHE A 27 12.43 11.21 -18.81
C PHE A 27 11.05 11.81 -19.16
N ALA A 28 10.85 12.23 -20.41
CA ALA A 28 9.58 12.77 -20.87
C ALA A 28 8.47 11.70 -20.89
N ASP A 29 8.75 10.48 -21.36
CA ASP A 29 7.77 9.39 -21.34
C ASP A 29 7.40 8.97 -19.91
N VAL A 30 8.37 8.93 -18.98
CA VAL A 30 8.10 8.61 -17.57
C VAL A 30 7.26 9.69 -16.88
N VAL A 31 7.45 10.96 -17.23
CA VAL A 31 6.65 12.07 -16.67
C VAL A 31 5.27 12.16 -17.33
N PHE A 32 5.16 11.92 -18.65
CA PHE A 32 3.91 12.01 -19.38
C PHE A 32 2.96 10.84 -19.08
N PHE A 33 3.49 9.63 -18.84
CA PHE A 33 2.69 8.49 -18.40
C PHE A 33 2.12 8.65 -16.97
N SER A 34 2.75 9.49 -16.15
CA SER A 34 2.28 9.80 -14.78
C SER A 34 1.18 10.87 -14.72
N LEU A 35 0.96 11.63 -15.81
CA LEU A 35 0.01 12.75 -15.84
C LEU A 35 -1.30 12.47 -16.60
N HIS A 36 -1.43 11.32 -17.28
CA HIS A 36 -2.69 10.91 -17.93
C HIS A 36 -3.31 9.70 -17.21
N PRO A 37 -4.21 9.91 -16.24
CA PRO A 37 -5.09 8.83 -15.80
C PRO A 37 -5.97 8.44 -16.99
N GLN A 38 -5.75 7.25 -17.53
CA GLN A 38 -6.64 6.62 -18.51
C GLN A 38 -8.04 6.49 -17.87
N ASP A 39 -8.98 7.30 -18.33
CA ASP A 39 -10.42 7.11 -18.14
C ASP A 39 -10.85 5.84 -18.88
N MET A 40 -10.58 4.68 -18.28
CA MET A 40 -11.22 3.44 -18.71
C MET A 40 -12.65 3.41 -18.18
N ARG A 41 -13.57 3.82 -19.06
CA ARG A 41 -14.99 3.52 -19.00
C ARG A 41 -15.17 2.00 -18.85
N VAL A 42 -15.54 1.55 -17.66
CA VAL A 42 -15.91 0.17 -17.38
C VAL A 42 -17.26 -0.09 -18.05
N GLU A 43 -17.21 -0.80 -19.18
CA GLU A 43 -18.38 -1.41 -19.81
C GLU A 43 -18.92 -2.48 -18.86
N ALA A 44 -20.19 -2.35 -18.49
CA ALA A 44 -20.87 -3.23 -17.56
C ALA A 44 -20.93 -4.67 -18.11
N ALA A 45 -20.29 -5.60 -17.40
CA ALA A 45 -20.44 -7.02 -17.66
C ALA A 45 -21.83 -7.51 -17.18
N PRO A 46 -22.55 -8.31 -17.98
CA PRO A 46 -23.86 -8.84 -17.61
C PRO A 46 -23.76 -9.86 -16.47
N SER A 47 -24.68 -9.74 -15.50
CA SER A 47 -24.82 -10.61 -14.32
C SER A 47 -25.07 -12.08 -14.70
N PRO A 48 -24.37 -13.06 -14.08
CA PRO A 48 -24.73 -14.46 -14.18
C PRO A 48 -25.97 -14.78 -13.32
N ARG A 49 -26.93 -15.44 -13.97
CA ARG A 49 -28.22 -15.91 -13.44
C ARG A 49 -28.03 -17.05 -12.41
N PRO A 50 -28.82 -17.13 -11.33
CA PRO A 50 -28.74 -18.24 -10.38
C PRO A 50 -29.39 -19.51 -10.95
N THR A 51 -28.68 -20.63 -10.83
CA THR A 51 -29.17 -21.99 -11.07
C THR A 51 -29.93 -22.52 -9.85
N PRO A 52 -31.13 -23.09 -9.99
CA PRO A 52 -31.79 -23.81 -8.90
C PRO A 52 -31.16 -25.20 -8.71
N SER A 53 -30.64 -25.47 -7.52
CA SER A 53 -30.19 -26.82 -7.13
C SER A 53 -31.39 -27.71 -6.82
N SER A 54 -31.51 -28.77 -7.62
CA SER A 54 -32.55 -29.78 -7.60
C SER A 54 -32.46 -30.69 -6.38
N LEU A 55 -33.62 -30.94 -5.78
CA LEU A 55 -33.96 -32.05 -4.89
C LEU A 55 -33.61 -33.41 -5.54
N ALA A 56 -32.92 -34.28 -4.80
CA ALA A 56 -32.87 -35.75 -4.95
C ALA A 56 -31.96 -36.29 -3.84
N ALA A 57 -32.10 -37.47 -3.25
CA ALA A 57 -33.17 -38.46 -3.15
C ALA A 57 -32.77 -39.33 -1.96
N ALA A 58 -33.74 -39.76 -1.17
CA ALA A 58 -33.54 -40.61 0.00
C ALA A 58 -33.00 -41.99 -0.40
N THR A 59 -32.10 -42.53 0.42
CA THR A 59 -31.80 -43.98 0.46
C THR A 59 -31.93 -44.45 1.91
N PRO A 60 -32.88 -45.34 2.23
CA PRO A 60 -32.89 -46.03 3.51
C PRO A 60 -32.07 -47.32 3.41
N SER A 61 -31.29 -47.62 4.44
CA SER A 61 -30.89 -49.01 4.73
C SER A 61 -30.85 -49.27 6.23
N PRO A 62 -31.36 -50.43 6.69
CA PRO A 62 -31.56 -50.75 8.09
C PRO A 62 -30.48 -51.67 8.67
N ALA A 63 -30.56 -51.79 10.00
CA ALA A 63 -30.07 -52.85 10.89
C ALA A 63 -28.59 -52.83 11.28
N THR A 64 -28.24 -52.44 12.51
CA THR A 64 -28.31 -53.18 13.81
C THR A 64 -26.95 -53.79 14.14
N SER A 65 -26.24 -53.22 15.12
CA SER A 65 -25.29 -53.90 16.01
C SER A 65 -25.02 -53.05 17.24
N SER A 66 -25.73 -53.43 18.30
CA SER A 66 -25.45 -53.42 19.75
C SER A 66 -24.12 -52.90 20.30
N SER A 67 -24.23 -52.33 21.51
CA SER A 67 -23.22 -52.23 22.58
C SER A 67 -22.12 -51.19 22.34
N SER A 68 -21.86 -50.21 23.21
CA SER A 68 -21.96 -50.14 24.67
C SER A 68 -22.08 -48.68 25.09
N GLN A 69 -23.03 -48.39 25.96
CA GLN A 69 -23.28 -47.10 26.60
C GLN A 69 -22.23 -46.84 27.71
N PRO A 70 -21.36 -45.82 27.61
CA PRO A 70 -20.69 -45.27 28.76
C PRO A 70 -21.55 -44.14 29.33
N SER A 71 -22.02 -44.38 30.55
CA SER A 71 -22.38 -43.42 31.59
C SER A 71 -22.60 -41.96 31.16
N SER A 72 -23.87 -41.54 31.21
CA SER A 72 -24.26 -40.14 31.32
C SER A 72 -23.52 -39.49 32.50
N ALA A 73 -22.39 -38.83 32.22
CA ALA A 73 -21.93 -37.75 33.07
C ALA A 73 -22.98 -36.63 32.93
N SER A 74 -23.64 -36.29 34.04
CA SER A 74 -24.46 -35.08 34.11
C SER A 74 -23.70 -33.92 33.48
N PRO A 75 -24.28 -33.15 32.54
CA PRO A 75 -23.64 -31.95 32.08
C PRO A 75 -23.41 -31.07 33.31
N THR A 76 -22.15 -30.79 33.62
CA THR A 76 -21.77 -29.77 34.61
C THR A 76 -22.65 -28.55 34.35
N PRO A 77 -23.43 -28.06 35.33
CA PRO A 77 -24.30 -26.91 35.11
C PRO A 77 -23.44 -25.76 34.60
N ARG A 78 -23.64 -25.40 33.33
CA ARG A 78 -23.01 -24.22 32.74
C ARG A 78 -23.47 -23.04 33.60
N PRO A 79 -22.54 -22.25 34.18
CA PRO A 79 -22.95 -21.12 35.00
C PRO A 79 -23.89 -20.23 34.17
N SER A 80 -25.11 -20.02 34.67
CA SER A 80 -26.09 -19.17 34.03
C SER A 80 -25.48 -17.78 33.83
N PRO A 81 -25.59 -17.18 32.64
CA PRO A 81 -25.10 -15.83 32.42
C PRO A 81 -25.78 -14.90 33.41
N ASN A 82 -25.01 -14.15 34.19
CA ASN A 82 -25.56 -13.14 35.09
C ASN A 82 -25.98 -11.92 34.26
N PHE A 83 -27.13 -12.02 33.58
CA PHE A 83 -27.62 -11.02 32.62
C PHE A 83 -27.75 -9.62 33.22
N GLY A 84 -28.11 -9.51 34.50
CA GLY A 84 -28.23 -8.22 35.18
C GLY A 84 -26.91 -7.44 35.26
N LYS A 85 -25.77 -8.14 35.39
CA LYS A 85 -24.45 -7.49 35.38
C LYS A 85 -24.06 -7.01 33.98
N VAL A 86 -24.39 -7.78 32.94
CA VAL A 86 -24.14 -7.40 31.54
C VAL A 86 -24.90 -6.11 31.19
N GLU A 87 -26.16 -6.02 31.60
CA GLU A 87 -27.00 -4.84 31.34
C GLU A 87 -26.47 -3.60 32.07
N GLN A 88 -26.05 -3.76 33.33
CA GLN A 88 -25.43 -2.67 34.09
C GLN A 88 -24.09 -2.21 33.48
N ASP A 89 -23.23 -3.15 33.07
CA ASP A 89 -21.94 -2.83 32.44
C ASP A 89 -22.15 -2.15 31.08
N THR A 90 -23.19 -2.55 30.33
CA THR A 90 -23.56 -1.93 29.04
C THR A 90 -24.18 -0.54 29.23
N ALA A 91 -24.95 -0.33 30.29
CA ALA A 91 -25.53 0.97 30.63
C ALA A 91 -24.46 2.04 30.97
N GLY A 92 -23.25 1.60 31.36
CA GLY A 92 -22.09 2.47 31.58
C GLY A 92 -21.34 2.86 30.30
N LEU A 93 -21.69 2.30 29.14
CA LEU A 93 -21.07 2.64 27.87
C LEU A 93 -21.69 3.90 27.30
N VAL A 94 -20.82 4.80 26.83
CA VAL A 94 -21.24 6.04 26.19
C VAL A 94 -21.10 5.86 24.68
N THR A 95 -22.12 6.29 23.95
CA THR A 95 -22.02 6.41 22.49
C THR A 95 -21.38 7.75 22.16
N ALA A 96 -20.27 7.73 21.46
CA ALA A 96 -19.53 8.93 21.08
C ALA A 96 -19.15 8.89 19.59
N ASP A 97 -19.08 10.06 18.97
CA ASP A 97 -18.64 10.19 17.60
C ASP A 97 -17.13 9.95 17.47
N SER A 98 -16.76 9.22 16.43
CA SER A 98 -15.37 8.91 16.11
C SER A 98 -14.96 9.54 14.77
N HIS A 99 -13.70 9.97 14.72
CA HIS A 99 -13.09 10.64 13.58
C HIS A 99 -11.71 10.07 13.30
N TRP A 100 -11.46 9.76 12.04
CA TRP A 100 -10.16 9.46 11.48
C TRP A 100 -9.38 10.74 11.24
N GLN A 101 -8.15 10.75 11.71
CA GLN A 101 -7.16 11.80 11.50
C GLN A 101 -6.12 11.24 10.54
N VAL A 102 -6.18 11.65 9.27
CA VAL A 102 -5.42 11.03 8.18
C VAL A 102 -4.81 12.07 7.24
N PRO A 103 -3.65 11.78 6.62
CA PRO A 103 -3.21 12.56 5.49
C PRO A 103 -4.20 12.40 4.33
N SER A 104 -4.28 13.41 3.47
CA SER A 104 -5.17 13.38 2.30
C SER A 104 -4.83 12.23 1.34
N VAL A 105 -3.54 11.89 1.25
CA VAL A 105 -3.02 10.83 0.39
C VAL A 105 -1.82 10.18 1.07
N LEU A 106 -1.66 8.87 0.90
CA LEU A 106 -0.47 8.13 1.32
C LEU A 106 0.52 8.00 0.17
N ASN A 107 1.80 7.95 0.47
CA ASN A 107 2.88 7.80 -0.51
C ASN A 107 3.51 6.41 -0.36
N ALA A 108 3.60 5.66 -1.45
CA ALA A 108 4.25 4.34 -1.45
C ALA A 108 5.72 4.47 -1.02
N GLY A 109 6.15 3.66 -0.06
CA GLY A 109 7.50 3.66 0.49
C GLY A 109 7.78 4.78 1.49
N GLU A 110 6.79 5.62 1.85
CA GLU A 110 6.93 6.63 2.90
C GLU A 110 6.11 6.26 4.12
N THR A 111 6.62 6.56 5.31
CA THR A 111 5.84 6.34 6.55
C THR A 111 4.89 7.50 6.77
N ALA A 112 3.67 7.19 7.20
CA ALA A 112 2.67 8.19 7.58
C ALA A 112 2.06 7.83 8.93
N ARG A 113 1.53 8.82 9.64
CA ARG A 113 0.83 8.62 10.90
C ARG A 113 -0.67 8.74 10.68
N LEU A 114 -1.42 7.77 11.18
CA LEU A 114 -2.88 7.78 11.21
C LEU A 114 -3.33 7.87 12.66
N GLY A 115 -4.44 8.56 12.90
CA GLY A 115 -5.10 8.62 14.20
C GLY A 115 -6.57 8.27 14.12
N LEU A 116 -7.09 7.68 15.19
CA LEU A 116 -8.52 7.56 15.44
C LEU A 116 -8.81 8.28 16.75
N SER A 117 -9.63 9.33 16.69
CA SER A 117 -10.08 10.08 17.85
C SER A 117 -11.55 9.79 18.14
N VAL A 118 -11.89 9.64 19.42
CA VAL A 118 -13.26 9.57 19.92
C VAL A 118 -13.47 10.72 20.90
N GLY A 119 -14.58 11.44 20.73
CA GLY A 119 -14.90 12.63 21.51
C GLY A 119 -14.33 13.93 20.93
N SER A 120 -14.67 15.06 21.56
CA SER A 120 -14.29 16.39 21.09
C SER A 120 -13.92 17.31 22.26
N GLY A 121 -13.17 18.38 21.96
CA GLY A 121 -12.78 19.41 22.93
C GLY A 121 -11.54 20.16 22.47
N SER A 122 -11.46 21.46 22.76
CA SER A 122 -10.37 22.33 22.26
C SER A 122 -8.98 21.86 22.73
N GLU A 123 -8.81 21.52 24.00
CA GLU A 123 -7.54 21.00 24.54
C GLU A 123 -7.16 19.64 23.95
N PHE A 124 -8.16 18.79 23.69
CA PHE A 124 -7.94 17.50 23.05
C PHE A 124 -7.53 17.67 21.57
N SER A 125 -8.18 18.58 20.84
CA SER A 125 -7.80 18.92 19.47
C SER A 125 -6.38 19.49 19.39
N LYS A 126 -5.94 20.30 20.36
CA LYS A 126 -4.54 20.76 20.43
C LYS A 126 -3.58 19.58 20.56
N LYS A 127 -3.88 18.64 21.46
CA LYS A 127 -3.07 17.43 21.66
C LYS A 127 -3.07 16.51 20.43
N ILE A 128 -4.20 16.38 19.73
CA ILE A 128 -4.28 15.66 18.45
C ILE A 128 -3.31 16.29 17.44
N ASN A 129 -3.35 17.62 17.30
CA ASN A 129 -2.50 18.33 16.34
C ASN A 129 -1.01 18.25 16.69
N GLU A 130 -0.67 18.19 17.98
CA GLU A 130 0.70 18.01 18.46
C GLU A 130 1.22 16.58 18.16
N VAL A 131 0.40 15.55 18.36
CA VAL A 131 0.83 14.15 18.15
C VAL A 131 0.83 13.77 16.66
N LEU A 132 -0.09 14.34 15.88
CA LEU A 132 -0.33 14.02 14.48
C LEU A 132 0.11 15.16 13.55
N GLU A 133 1.37 15.57 13.69
CA GLU A 133 2.00 16.52 12.80
C GLU A 133 1.81 16.07 11.33
N ASN A 134 1.34 16.99 10.48
CA ASN A 134 1.03 16.79 9.05
C ASN A 134 -0.30 16.08 8.72
N THR A 135 -1.17 15.84 9.70
CA THR A 135 -2.52 15.39 9.40
C THR A 135 -3.38 16.53 8.88
N THR A 136 -3.82 16.43 7.63
CA THR A 136 -4.55 17.51 6.95
C THR A 136 -6.06 17.31 6.95
N THR A 137 -6.54 16.08 7.20
CA THR A 137 -7.96 15.73 6.98
C THR A 137 -8.54 14.92 8.13
N SER A 138 -9.67 15.41 8.65
CA SER A 138 -10.53 14.67 9.57
C SER A 138 -11.69 14.04 8.80
N VAL A 139 -11.88 12.73 8.92
CA VAL A 139 -12.94 11.97 8.25
C VAL A 139 -13.82 11.32 9.31
N ALA A 140 -15.13 11.54 9.27
CA ALA A 140 -16.05 10.91 10.21
C ALA A 140 -16.02 9.38 10.05
N ALA A 141 -15.87 8.66 11.16
CA ALA A 141 -15.84 7.20 11.22
C ALA A 141 -17.18 6.61 11.71
N GLY A 142 -18.02 7.44 12.34
CA GLY A 142 -19.35 7.08 12.83
C GLY A 142 -19.41 6.97 14.35
N PRO A 143 -20.59 6.66 14.92
CA PRO A 143 -20.75 6.51 16.35
C PRO A 143 -20.17 5.18 16.84
N VAL A 144 -19.53 5.21 18.00
CA VAL A 144 -18.99 4.02 18.67
C VAL A 144 -19.39 3.99 20.14
N GLN A 145 -19.62 2.79 20.66
CA GLN A 145 -19.78 2.59 22.09
C GLN A 145 -18.39 2.44 22.71
N VAL A 146 -18.11 3.30 23.68
CA VAL A 146 -16.83 3.35 24.38
C VAL A 146 -17.06 3.32 25.88
N GLY A 147 -16.17 2.62 26.57
CA GLY A 147 -16.16 2.50 28.02
C GLY A 147 -14.84 3.00 28.60
N PRO A 148 -14.60 2.81 29.91
CA PRO A 148 -13.36 3.22 30.57
C PRO A 148 -12.12 2.42 30.13
N LYS A 149 -12.32 1.27 29.48
CA LYS A 149 -11.25 0.45 28.90
C LYS A 149 -11.64 0.14 27.46
N VAL A 150 -10.82 0.59 26.51
CA VAL A 150 -11.04 0.33 25.09
C VAL A 150 -9.71 -0.07 24.47
N ARG A 151 -9.72 -1.16 23.70
CA ARG A 151 -8.59 -1.60 22.87
C ARG A 151 -8.94 -1.33 21.42
N VAL A 152 -7.99 -0.78 20.68
CA VAL A 152 -8.16 -0.55 19.25
C VAL A 152 -7.01 -1.16 18.48
N THR A 153 -7.35 -2.03 17.54
CA THR A 153 -6.37 -2.67 16.66
C THR A 153 -6.67 -2.27 15.21
N LEU A 154 -5.72 -1.61 14.57
CA LEU A 154 -5.80 -1.31 13.14
C LEU A 154 -5.29 -2.49 12.32
N ARG A 155 -6.05 -2.89 11.29
CA ARG A 155 -5.66 -3.92 10.33
C ARG A 155 -5.82 -3.43 8.90
N ALA A 156 -5.01 -3.99 8.02
CA ALA A 156 -5.09 -3.88 6.58
C ALA A 156 -4.43 -5.12 5.96
N ASP A 157 -4.36 -5.20 4.63
CA ASP A 157 -3.66 -6.29 3.96
C ASP A 157 -2.14 -6.23 4.26
N PRO A 158 -1.56 -7.26 4.90
CA PRO A 158 -0.13 -7.28 5.22
C PRO A 158 0.77 -7.31 3.98
N GLY A 159 0.26 -7.67 2.80
CA GLY A 159 0.98 -7.59 1.54
C GLY A 159 1.12 -6.17 1.00
N ASP A 160 0.25 -5.25 1.44
CA ASP A 160 0.19 -3.88 0.93
C ASP A 160 0.73 -2.83 1.92
N VAL A 161 0.68 -3.12 3.22
CA VAL A 161 1.08 -2.14 4.25
C VAL A 161 1.59 -2.79 5.53
N SER A 162 2.62 -2.19 6.11
CA SER A 162 3.04 -2.46 7.49
C SER A 162 2.38 -1.45 8.44
N ILE A 163 1.88 -1.95 9.57
CA ILE A 163 1.21 -1.14 10.59
C ILE A 163 1.91 -1.37 11.93
N VAL A 164 2.38 -0.29 12.54
CA VAL A 164 3.00 -0.30 13.87
C VAL A 164 2.18 0.60 14.80
N PRO A 165 1.59 0.07 15.89
CA PRO A 165 0.95 0.90 16.91
C PRO A 165 1.97 1.87 17.51
N SER A 166 1.60 3.15 17.66
CA SER A 166 2.52 4.16 18.17
C SER A 166 2.15 4.55 19.60
N GLU A 167 1.04 5.28 19.76
CA GLU A 167 0.63 5.87 21.05
C GLU A 167 -0.88 5.80 21.21
N SER A 168 -1.33 5.59 22.44
CA SER A 168 -2.72 5.74 22.86
C SER A 168 -2.80 6.80 23.97
N VAL A 169 -3.61 7.82 23.76
CA VAL A 169 -3.89 8.86 24.75
C VAL A 169 -5.31 8.67 25.24
N ASP A 170 -5.45 8.41 26.53
CA ASP A 170 -6.73 8.48 27.24
C ASP A 170 -6.75 9.76 28.07
N ALA A 171 -7.68 10.65 27.76
CA ALA A 171 -7.95 11.89 28.49
C ALA A 171 -9.40 11.91 29.01
N SER A 172 -9.99 10.74 29.21
CA SER A 172 -11.36 10.61 29.68
C SER A 172 -11.48 11.11 31.12
N ALA A 173 -12.44 12.00 31.38
CA ALA A 173 -12.69 12.59 32.68
C ALA A 173 -14.18 12.49 33.03
N GLY A 174 -14.53 11.51 33.87
CA GLY A 174 -15.93 11.24 34.22
C GLY A 174 -16.74 10.77 33.00
N SER A 175 -17.77 11.52 32.62
CA SER A 175 -18.61 11.24 31.44
C SER A 175 -18.00 11.72 30.12
N ASP A 176 -16.98 12.59 30.17
CA ASP A 176 -16.31 13.09 28.98
C ASP A 176 -15.28 12.06 28.50
N ILE A 177 -15.62 11.31 27.47
CA ILE A 177 -14.70 10.34 26.86
C ILE A 177 -13.91 11.02 25.74
N LYS A 178 -12.59 11.06 25.91
CA LYS A 178 -11.65 11.69 24.98
C LYS A 178 -10.48 10.74 24.80
N MET A 179 -10.48 10.00 23.69
CA MET A 179 -9.49 8.96 23.43
C MET A 179 -8.89 9.14 22.04
N LEU A 180 -7.58 8.97 21.92
CA LEU A 180 -6.84 9.01 20.67
C LEU A 180 -5.96 7.77 20.57
N TRP A 181 -6.07 7.04 19.47
CA TRP A 181 -5.14 5.96 19.11
C TRP A 181 -4.40 6.35 17.85
N THR A 182 -3.10 6.07 17.79
CA THR A 182 -2.26 6.40 16.65
C THR A 182 -1.46 5.19 16.17
N TRP A 183 -1.26 5.14 14.86
CA TRP A 183 -0.48 4.12 14.18
C TRP A 183 0.45 4.75 13.16
N THR A 184 1.65 4.20 13.04
CA THR A 184 2.55 4.46 11.93
C THR A 184 2.28 3.42 10.85
N VAL A 185 1.95 3.87 9.65
CA VAL A 185 1.68 3.02 8.48
C VAL A 185 2.75 3.23 7.43
N HIS A 186 3.16 2.15 6.78
CA HIS A 186 4.12 2.15 5.68
C HIS A 186 3.59 1.33 4.52
N PRO A 187 2.95 1.96 3.53
CA PRO A 187 2.42 1.27 2.36
C PRO A 187 3.56 0.88 1.41
N PHE A 188 3.55 -0.36 0.95
CA PHE A 188 4.58 -0.93 0.08
C PHE A 188 4.33 -0.63 -1.40
N HIS A 189 3.06 -0.57 -1.82
CA HIS A 189 2.66 -0.48 -3.22
C HIS A 189 1.67 0.66 -3.46
N PRO A 190 1.74 1.34 -4.62
CA PRO A 190 0.72 2.31 -5.02
C PRO A 190 -0.59 1.61 -5.36
N THR A 191 -1.69 2.06 -4.75
CA THR A 191 -3.02 1.47 -4.86
C THR A 191 -4.09 2.56 -4.84
N LYS A 192 -5.15 2.39 -5.65
CA LYS A 192 -6.24 3.39 -5.76
C LYS A 192 -7.00 3.59 -4.45
N ALA A 193 -7.17 2.51 -3.68
CA ALA A 193 -7.82 2.53 -2.37
C ALA A 193 -7.26 1.40 -1.49
N LEU A 194 -6.42 1.78 -0.53
CA LEU A 194 -5.99 0.92 0.56
C LEU A 194 -7.07 0.95 1.65
N LEU A 195 -7.53 -0.24 2.05
CA LEU A 195 -8.57 -0.41 3.06
C LEU A 195 -7.94 -0.68 4.42
N PHE A 196 -8.25 0.20 5.37
CA PHE A 196 -7.94 0.02 6.77
C PHE A 196 -9.21 -0.31 7.55
N MET A 197 -9.08 -1.14 8.58
CA MET A 197 -10.18 -1.50 9.47
C MET A 197 -9.69 -1.41 10.91
N ALA A 198 -10.24 -0.48 11.69
CA ALA A 198 -10.03 -0.47 13.13
C ALA A 198 -11.05 -1.38 13.81
N TYR A 199 -10.54 -2.32 14.60
CA TYR A 199 -11.31 -3.17 15.48
C TYR A 199 -11.28 -2.54 16.87
N LEU A 200 -12.42 -2.02 17.31
CA LEU A 200 -12.65 -1.56 18.68
C LEU A 200 -13.08 -2.76 19.52
N GLU A 201 -12.45 -2.97 20.66
CA GLU A 201 -12.82 -3.99 21.64
C GLU A 201 -12.99 -3.31 23.00
N VAL A 202 -14.19 -3.40 23.55
CA VAL A 202 -14.52 -2.90 24.89
C VAL A 202 -14.69 -4.12 25.81
N PRO A 203 -13.66 -4.47 26.59
CA PRO A 203 -13.78 -5.55 27.56
C PRO A 203 -14.70 -5.14 28.70
N LEU A 204 -15.66 -6.01 29.00
CA LEU A 204 -16.55 -5.90 30.14
C LEU A 204 -15.98 -6.69 31.34
N ASP A 205 -16.38 -6.35 32.56
CA ASP A 205 -15.82 -6.94 33.79
C ASP A 205 -16.21 -8.43 33.97
N ASN A 206 -17.18 -8.90 33.20
CA ASN A 206 -17.63 -10.29 33.15
C ASN A 206 -16.86 -11.14 32.11
N GLY A 207 -15.85 -10.57 31.44
CA GLY A 207 -15.06 -11.26 30.42
C GLY A 207 -15.66 -11.25 29.01
N TYR A 208 -16.83 -10.64 28.82
CA TYR A 208 -17.39 -10.41 27.49
C TYR A 208 -16.69 -9.21 26.82
N VAL A 209 -16.73 -9.18 25.48
CA VAL A 209 -16.14 -8.10 24.69
C VAL A 209 -17.17 -7.59 23.70
N ILE A 210 -17.41 -6.29 23.71
CA ILE A 210 -18.18 -5.61 22.67
C ILE A 210 -17.21 -5.20 21.58
N ALA A 211 -17.48 -5.61 20.35
CA ALA A 211 -16.62 -5.35 19.21
C ALA A 211 -17.27 -4.35 18.23
N GLY A 212 -16.50 -3.35 17.80
CA GLY A 212 -16.86 -2.40 16.76
C GLY A 212 -15.87 -2.45 15.60
N GLN A 213 -16.33 -2.14 14.40
CA GLN A 213 -15.49 -2.05 13.21
C GLN A 213 -15.65 -0.68 12.55
N LEU A 214 -14.53 -0.02 12.30
CA LEU A 214 -14.49 1.28 11.65
C LEU A 214 -13.64 1.18 10.38
N PRO A 215 -14.26 1.28 9.20
CA PRO A 215 -13.52 1.26 7.94
C PRO A 215 -12.92 2.62 7.63
N LEU A 216 -11.76 2.60 6.96
CA LEU A 216 -11.11 3.78 6.40
C LEU A 216 -10.56 3.42 5.01
N ARG A 217 -10.74 4.31 4.05
CA ARG A 217 -10.21 4.17 2.69
C ARG A 217 -9.26 5.29 2.39
N LEU A 218 -8.02 4.97 2.01
CA LEU A 218 -7.02 5.96 1.63
C LEU A 218 -6.38 5.62 0.29
N GLN A 219 -6.13 6.64 -0.53
CA GLN A 219 -5.39 6.46 -1.77
C GLN A 219 -3.88 6.40 -1.48
N VAL A 220 -3.17 5.47 -2.12
CA VAL A 220 -1.70 5.39 -2.07
C VAL A 220 -1.14 5.78 -3.44
N ARG A 221 -0.39 6.89 -3.51
CA ARG A 221 0.27 7.37 -4.71
C ARG A 221 1.66 6.77 -4.88
N ARG A 222 2.08 6.69 -6.14
CA ARG A 222 3.44 6.31 -6.51
C ARG A 222 4.38 7.46 -6.21
N THR A 223 5.49 7.17 -5.53
CA THR A 223 6.58 8.13 -5.29
C THR A 223 7.65 8.01 -6.37
N VAL A 224 8.37 9.11 -6.62
CA VAL A 224 9.46 9.14 -7.61
C VAL A 224 10.63 8.24 -7.19
N SER A 225 10.83 8.11 -5.86
CA SER A 225 11.81 7.20 -5.26
C SER A 225 11.49 5.72 -5.57
N TYR A 226 10.21 5.33 -5.52
CA TYR A 226 9.77 3.99 -5.90
C TYR A 226 10.09 3.69 -7.37
N THR A 227 9.78 4.62 -8.27
CA THR A 227 10.10 4.48 -9.71
C THR A 227 11.60 4.43 -9.97
N ALA A 228 12.39 5.26 -9.28
CA ALA A 228 13.84 5.25 -9.40
C ALA A 228 14.43 3.91 -8.97
N HIS A 229 13.97 3.34 -7.84
CA HIS A 229 14.45 2.04 -7.39
C HIS A 229 14.16 0.93 -8.40
N GLU A 230 12.99 0.95 -9.03
CA GLU A 230 12.59 0.01 -10.09
C GLU A 230 13.47 0.15 -11.36
N VAL A 231 13.84 1.38 -11.72
CA VAL A 231 14.75 1.67 -12.84
C VAL A 231 16.19 1.27 -12.51
N PHE A 232 16.65 1.42 -11.27
CA PHE A 232 18.00 1.08 -10.85
C PHE A 232 18.20 -0.42 -10.59
N THR A 233 17.19 -1.13 -10.08
CA THR A 233 17.27 -2.59 -9.88
C THR A 233 17.26 -3.37 -11.19
N ASN A 234 16.76 -2.77 -12.26
CA ASN A 234 16.83 -3.36 -13.60
C ASN A 234 18.21 -3.16 -14.25
N TRP A 235 19.29 -3.53 -13.54
CA TRP A 235 20.68 -3.49 -14.01
C TRP A 235 20.89 -4.26 -15.32
N ALA A 236 20.07 -5.30 -15.56
CA ALA A 236 20.06 -6.03 -16.82
C ALA A 236 19.75 -5.10 -18.02
N THR A 237 18.83 -4.15 -17.83
CA THR A 237 18.47 -3.19 -18.88
C THR A 237 19.60 -2.17 -19.11
N TRP A 238 20.20 -1.67 -18.03
CA TRP A 238 21.35 -0.76 -18.12
C TRP A 238 22.59 -1.41 -18.74
N SER A 239 22.86 -2.68 -18.42
CA SER A 239 23.98 -3.43 -18.99
C SER A 239 23.77 -3.75 -20.46
N ALA A 240 22.54 -4.03 -20.91
CA ALA A 240 22.22 -4.20 -22.32
C ALA A 240 22.46 -2.90 -23.14
N ILE A 241 22.11 -1.74 -22.58
CA ILE A 241 22.38 -0.44 -23.20
C ILE A 241 23.88 -0.14 -23.22
N ALA A 242 24.58 -0.36 -22.11
CA ALA A 242 26.03 -0.14 -22.05
C ALA A 242 26.79 -1.02 -23.05
N THR A 243 26.43 -2.30 -23.17
CA THR A 243 27.08 -3.24 -24.09
C THR A 243 26.82 -2.90 -25.56
N THR A 244 25.63 -2.44 -25.91
CA THR A 244 25.34 -1.97 -27.28
C THR A 244 26.13 -0.71 -27.63
N VAL A 245 26.24 0.26 -26.71
CA VAL A 245 27.07 1.46 -26.94
C VAL A 245 28.55 1.10 -27.11
N VAL A 246 29.08 0.22 -26.26
CA VAL A 246 30.47 -0.27 -26.38
C VAL A 246 30.65 -1.02 -27.69
N GLY A 247 29.69 -1.86 -28.08
CA GLY A 247 29.71 -2.61 -29.34
C GLY A 247 29.77 -1.70 -30.57
N VAL A 248 28.92 -0.66 -30.61
CA VAL A 248 28.90 0.33 -31.70
C VAL A 248 30.22 1.11 -31.75
N LEU A 249 30.74 1.57 -30.62
CA LEU A 249 32.02 2.28 -30.55
C LEU A 249 33.19 1.39 -30.99
N ALA A 250 33.22 0.12 -30.57
CA ALA A 250 34.24 -0.85 -30.96
C ALA A 250 34.19 -1.14 -32.47
N TRP A 251 32.99 -1.34 -33.03
CA TRP A 251 32.80 -1.54 -34.47
C TRP A 251 33.28 -0.32 -35.26
N PHE A 252 32.91 0.89 -34.84
CA PHE A 252 33.29 2.12 -35.52
C PHE A 252 34.80 2.37 -35.47
N TYR A 253 35.44 2.10 -34.32
CA TYR A 253 36.88 2.19 -34.17
C TYR A 253 37.61 1.20 -35.11
N ARG A 254 37.10 -0.03 -35.21
CA ARG A 254 37.63 -1.06 -36.12
C ARG A 254 37.44 -0.70 -37.59
N ALA A 255 36.27 -0.19 -37.97
CA ALA A 255 35.97 0.26 -39.33
C ALA A 255 36.94 1.37 -39.78
N ARG A 256 37.25 2.32 -38.88
CA ARG A 256 38.15 3.45 -39.16
C ARG A 256 39.61 3.03 -39.34
N ARG A 257 40.08 1.98 -38.66
CA ARG A 257 41.43 1.43 -38.87
C ARG A 257 41.58 0.76 -40.24
N ARG A 258 40.56 0.00 -40.69
CA ARG A 258 40.57 -0.67 -42.01
C ARG A 258 40.68 0.32 -43.18
N GLN A 259 40.10 1.51 -43.08
CA GLN A 259 40.19 2.53 -44.12
C GLN A 259 41.56 3.21 -44.22
N LYS A 260 42.36 3.25 -43.14
CA LYS A 260 43.71 3.84 -43.18
C LYS A 260 44.75 2.93 -43.85
N GLY A 261 44.60 1.61 -43.74
CA GLY A 261 45.53 0.66 -44.37
C GLY A 261 45.42 0.58 -45.89
N ARG A 262 44.29 0.99 -46.47
CA ARG A 262 44.06 0.93 -47.93
C ARG A 262 44.68 2.08 -48.73
N LYS A 263 45.17 3.14 -48.07
CA LYS A 263 45.77 4.30 -48.74
C LYS A 263 47.29 4.24 -48.87
N SER A 264 47.93 3.19 -48.34
CA SER A 264 49.39 3.05 -48.33
C SER A 264 49.94 2.16 -49.45
N THR A 265 49.09 1.52 -50.25
CA THR A 265 49.50 0.46 -51.18
C THR A 265 49.30 0.82 -52.66
N ALA A 266 48.93 2.06 -52.99
CA ALA A 266 48.60 2.48 -54.36
C ALA A 266 49.65 3.42 -54.99
N GLY A 267 50.90 3.40 -54.53
CA GLY A 267 51.91 4.37 -54.99
C GLY A 267 53.34 3.84 -54.94
N THR A 268 53.60 2.62 -55.42
CA THR A 268 54.96 2.16 -55.71
C THR A 268 54.89 1.09 -56.79
N GLY A 269 54.80 1.51 -58.06
CA GLY A 269 54.77 0.59 -59.16
C GLY A 269 54.49 1.29 -60.48
N GLU A 270 55.44 2.09 -60.94
CA GLU A 270 55.84 2.15 -62.36
C GLU A 270 57.04 3.10 -62.49
N ARG A 271 58.23 2.50 -62.36
CA ARG A 271 59.39 2.87 -63.18
C ARG A 271 59.42 1.84 -64.30
N LEU A 272 59.44 2.31 -65.55
CA LEU A 272 60.45 2.01 -66.57
C LEU A 272 60.20 2.92 -67.78
#